data_AF-A0A9P1N5K6-F1
#
_entry.id   AF-A0A9P1N5K6-F1
#
_cell.length_a   1.000
_cell.length_b   1.000
_cell.length_c   1.000
_cell.angle_alpha   90.00
_cell.angle_beta   90.00
_cell.angle_gamma   90.00
#
_symmetry.space_group_name_H-M   'P 1'
#
loop_
_entity.id
_entity.type
_entity.pdbx_description
1 polymer ?
#
loop_
_entity_poly.entity_id
_entity_poly.type
_entity_poly.pdbx_seq_one_letter_code
_entity_poly.pdbx_strand_id
1 'polypeptide(L)'
;MKSVKFALLHYCFWNIVFDSSLTFATIPFIVLPTLSGYPLGILNDFEVSTKSQVQVLVLAYFGICCSLVGIFENRFTHIAGKSFTISLINKILIYSLNMLTITLGSIYIFDTCPEQDLALQIVREQLPPNLPYFHESEVFVVSVDYTFVRSFICVVVVSIVAQCSIFGTLTLSKIYARKGMSNRTRRMQNHLFMLLCIQLAIPFCALALPGAYVIYTCVTFYHNQAFNNIAVILHSLHGILSAISMIVIHSPYRKALISKLGIEKKKIKVPEIVSNPIRTF
;
A
#
# COMPACT_ATOMS: atom_id res chain seq x y z
N MET A 1 -3.63 -21.31 8.13
CA MET A 1 -3.73 -19.90 8.58
C MET A 1 -2.46 -19.36 9.25
N LYS A 2 -1.58 -20.16 9.86
CA LYS A 2 -0.40 -19.64 10.61
C LYS A 2 0.57 -18.78 9.74
N SER A 3 0.92 -19.19 8.51
CA SER A 3 1.87 -18.40 7.68
C SER A 3 1.30 -17.08 7.14
N VAL A 4 -0.01 -17.04 6.85
CA VAL A 4 -0.69 -15.82 6.35
C VAL A 4 -0.66 -14.69 7.38
N LYS A 5 -0.66 -15.03 8.68
CA LYS A 5 -0.65 -14.05 9.76
C LYS A 5 0.55 -13.11 9.70
N PHE A 6 1.73 -13.64 9.40
CA PHE A 6 2.96 -12.82 9.37
C PHE A 6 2.94 -11.84 8.19
N ALA A 7 2.59 -12.32 6.99
CA ALA A 7 2.49 -11.46 5.81
C ALA A 7 1.44 -10.34 5.99
N LEU A 8 0.29 -10.67 6.59
CA LEU A 8 -0.74 -9.68 6.92
C LEU A 8 -0.30 -8.72 8.03
N LEU A 9 0.33 -9.22 9.09
CA LEU A 9 0.84 -8.37 10.17
C LEU A 9 1.86 -7.36 9.65
N HIS A 10 2.76 -7.81 8.79
CA HIS A 10 3.76 -6.96 8.16
C HIS A 10 3.12 -5.89 7.26
N TYR A 11 2.11 -6.25 6.46
CA TYR A 11 1.31 -5.27 5.71
C TYR A 11 0.63 -4.26 6.64
N CYS A 12 -0.07 -4.73 7.68
CA CYS A 12 -0.74 -3.86 8.63
C CYS A 12 0.23 -2.92 9.36
N PHE A 13 1.40 -3.41 9.75
CA PHE A 13 2.44 -2.61 10.41
C PHE A 13 2.82 -1.39 9.55
N TRP A 14 3.16 -1.61 8.28
CA TRP A 14 3.55 -0.52 7.40
C TRP A 14 2.40 0.44 7.08
N ASN A 15 1.17 -0.06 6.93
CA ASN A 15 -0.01 0.80 6.77
C ASN A 15 -0.20 1.69 8.00
N ILE A 16 -0.11 1.13 9.22
CA ILE A 16 -0.24 1.91 10.46
C ILE A 16 0.84 2.98 10.54
N VAL A 17 2.09 2.64 10.27
CA VAL A 17 3.21 3.60 10.31
C VAL A 17 2.98 4.72 9.29
N PHE A 18 2.62 4.37 8.05
CA PHE A 18 2.41 5.35 6.99
C PHE A 18 1.18 6.24 7.26
N ASP A 19 0.03 5.68 7.62
CA ASP A 19 -1.20 6.41 7.95
C ASP A 19 -0.99 7.34 9.14
N SER A 20 -0.35 6.85 10.21
CA SER A 20 -0.06 7.67 11.39
C SER A 20 0.89 8.81 11.05
N SER A 21 1.86 8.58 10.15
CA SER A 21 2.78 9.62 9.70
C SER A 21 2.07 10.69 8.87
N LEU A 22 1.23 10.27 7.91
CA LEU A 22 0.50 11.19 7.03
C LEU A 22 -0.58 12.02 7.73
N THR A 23 -1.27 11.44 8.71
CA THR A 23 -2.47 12.06 9.30
C THR A 23 -2.25 12.73 10.64
N PHE A 24 -1.15 12.42 11.33
CA PHE A 24 -0.90 12.91 12.70
C PHE A 24 0.55 13.34 12.92
N ALA A 25 1.52 12.47 12.63
CA ALA A 25 2.90 12.69 13.05
C ALA A 25 3.60 13.78 12.22
N THR A 26 3.56 13.66 10.89
CA THR A 26 4.29 14.52 9.96
C THR A 26 3.36 15.49 9.24
N ILE A 27 2.18 15.03 8.79
CA ILE A 27 1.22 15.82 8.00
C ILE A 27 1.94 16.66 6.93
N PRO A 28 2.51 16.01 5.90
CA PRO A 28 3.43 16.68 4.98
C PRO A 28 2.70 17.67 4.07
N PHE A 29 3.14 18.93 4.08
CA PHE A 29 2.80 19.90 3.07
C PHE A 29 3.82 19.80 1.93
N ILE A 30 3.41 19.25 0.78
CA ILE A 30 4.30 18.97 -0.35
C ILE A 30 4.11 20.01 -1.45
N VAL A 31 5.23 20.53 -1.96
CA VAL A 31 5.33 21.42 -3.10
C VAL A 31 6.00 20.65 -4.25
N LEU A 32 5.19 20.28 -5.24
CA LEU A 32 5.64 19.73 -6.52
C LEU A 32 5.63 20.84 -7.58
N PRO A 33 6.56 20.87 -8.54
CA PRO A 33 7.46 19.77 -8.91
C PRO A 33 8.79 19.71 -8.12
N THR A 34 9.06 20.67 -7.23
CA THR A 34 10.39 20.89 -6.65
C THR A 34 10.82 19.93 -5.53
N LEU A 35 10.07 18.82 -5.33
CA LEU A 35 10.24 17.86 -4.23
C LEU A 35 10.60 18.53 -2.89
N SER A 36 9.89 19.61 -2.57
CA SER A 36 10.12 20.42 -1.39
C SER A 36 8.85 20.49 -0.54
N GLY A 37 8.99 20.89 0.72
CA GLY A 37 7.85 20.94 1.62
C GLY A 37 8.25 21.04 3.08
N TYR A 38 7.28 20.97 3.96
CA TYR A 38 7.50 21.01 5.41
C TYR A 38 6.41 20.21 6.13
N PRO A 39 6.70 19.71 7.36
CA PRO A 39 5.72 19.00 8.16
C PRO A 39 4.79 19.97 8.88
N LEU A 40 3.52 19.58 9.05
CA LEU A 40 2.52 20.29 9.84
C LEU A 40 2.08 19.50 11.08
N GLY A 41 2.62 18.30 11.29
CA GLY A 41 2.22 17.38 12.34
C GLY A 41 2.94 17.58 13.67
N ILE A 42 2.54 16.82 14.68
CA ILE A 42 3.01 16.95 16.06
C ILE A 42 4.53 16.75 16.22
N LEU A 43 5.18 16.02 15.31
CA LEU A 43 6.63 15.83 15.37
C LEU A 43 7.40 17.14 15.15
N ASN A 44 6.77 18.13 14.51
CA ASN A 44 7.32 19.47 14.38
C ASN A 44 7.37 20.19 15.74
N ASP A 45 6.35 20.00 16.58
CA ASP A 45 6.31 20.57 17.95
C ASP A 45 7.39 19.96 18.87
N PHE A 46 7.83 18.74 18.56
CA PHE A 46 8.96 18.06 19.23
C PHE A 46 10.31 18.32 18.57
N GLU A 47 10.41 19.26 17.63
CA GLU A 47 11.64 19.64 16.93
C GLU A 47 12.32 18.46 16.20
N VAL A 48 11.55 17.45 15.80
CA VAL A 48 12.08 16.34 15.00
C VAL A 48 12.38 16.83 13.59
N SER A 49 13.61 16.65 13.13
CA SER A 49 14.05 17.17 11.84
C SER A 49 13.18 16.71 10.67
N THR A 50 12.84 17.64 9.77
CA THR A 50 12.04 17.37 8.56
C THR A 50 12.61 16.23 7.73
N LYS A 51 13.94 16.16 7.58
CA LYS A 51 14.65 15.07 6.91
C LYS A 51 14.22 13.70 7.45
N SER A 52 14.22 13.52 8.77
CA SER A 52 13.89 12.25 9.41
C SER A 52 12.41 11.90 9.25
N GLN A 53 11.53 12.89 9.37
CA GLN A 53 10.09 12.71 9.20
C GLN A 53 9.74 12.23 7.78
N VAL A 54 10.29 12.88 6.76
CA VAL A 54 10.06 12.50 5.35
C VAL A 54 10.70 11.15 5.05
N GLN A 55 11.86 10.84 5.62
CA GLN A 55 12.51 9.54 5.46
C GLN A 55 11.64 8.38 6.00
N VAL A 56 11.05 8.53 7.19
CA VAL A 56 10.11 7.54 7.74
C VAL A 56 8.91 7.35 6.82
N LEU A 57 8.38 8.43 6.27
CA LEU A 57 7.23 8.39 5.36
C LEU A 57 7.54 7.64 4.06
N VAL A 58 8.70 7.90 3.46
CA VAL A 58 9.19 7.20 2.25
C VAL A 58 9.41 5.71 2.53
N LEU A 59 10.08 5.38 3.63
CA LEU A 59 10.30 3.99 4.04
C LEU A 59 8.97 3.25 4.26
N ALA A 60 8.01 3.90 4.93
CA ALA A 60 6.72 3.30 5.21
C ALA A 60 5.90 3.06 3.93
N TYR A 61 5.89 4.03 3.01
CA TYR A 61 5.25 3.90 1.70
C TYR A 61 5.78 2.68 0.93
N PHE A 62 7.10 2.56 0.79
CA PHE A 62 7.69 1.43 0.07
C PHE A 62 7.61 0.13 0.86
N GLY A 63 7.59 0.17 2.18
CA GLY A 63 7.31 -0.96 3.06
C GLY A 63 5.93 -1.58 2.80
N ILE A 64 4.89 -0.74 2.61
CA ILE A 64 3.56 -1.19 2.16
C ILE A 64 3.69 -1.92 0.83
N CYS A 65 4.31 -1.30 -0.18
CA CYS A 65 4.48 -1.90 -1.50
C CYS A 65 5.21 -3.25 -1.43
N CYS A 66 6.29 -3.36 -0.65
CA CYS A 66 7.04 -4.60 -0.46
C CYS A 66 6.20 -5.69 0.23
N SER A 67 5.35 -5.31 1.18
CA SER A 67 4.47 -6.25 1.88
C SER A 67 3.36 -6.84 0.98
N LEU A 68 3.03 -6.22 -0.16
CA LEU A 68 2.15 -6.80 -1.17
C LEU A 68 2.74 -8.06 -1.80
N VAL A 69 4.05 -8.05 -2.12
CA VAL A 69 4.79 -9.24 -2.55
C VAL A 69 4.66 -10.34 -1.49
N GLY A 70 4.70 -9.93 -0.21
CA GLY A 70 4.33 -10.69 1.00
C GLY A 70 3.15 -11.62 0.81
N ILE A 71 2.05 -10.96 0.44
CA ILE A 71 0.73 -11.55 0.39
C ILE A 71 0.61 -12.48 -0.83
N PHE A 72 1.10 -12.06 -2.00
CA PHE A 72 1.04 -12.86 -3.23
C PHE A 72 1.92 -14.12 -3.16
N GLU A 73 3.15 -14.01 -2.67
CA GLU A 73 4.04 -15.16 -2.45
C GLU A 73 3.40 -16.17 -1.50
N ASN A 74 2.90 -15.69 -0.35
CA ASN A 74 2.32 -16.57 0.64
C ASN A 74 1.05 -17.26 0.12
N ARG A 75 0.26 -16.58 -0.73
CA ARG A 75 -0.89 -17.18 -1.41
C ARG A 75 -0.46 -18.28 -2.40
N PHE A 76 0.57 -18.01 -3.19
CA PHE A 76 1.15 -18.98 -4.11
C PHE A 76 1.62 -20.23 -3.37
N THR A 77 2.46 -20.08 -2.34
CA THR A 77 3.00 -21.21 -1.57
C THR A 77 1.88 -22.05 -0.94
N HIS A 78 0.81 -21.42 -0.44
CA HIS A 78 -0.31 -22.16 0.14
C HIS A 78 -1.03 -23.06 -0.89
N ILE A 79 -1.21 -22.60 -2.12
CA ILE A 79 -1.88 -23.34 -3.18
C ILE A 79 -0.96 -24.39 -3.81
N ALA A 80 0.32 -24.06 -4.00
CA ALA A 80 1.32 -24.96 -4.55
C ALA A 80 1.59 -26.17 -3.64
N GLY A 81 1.51 -25.99 -2.32
CA GLY A 81 1.77 -27.06 -1.34
C GLY A 81 3.19 -27.62 -1.48
N LYS A 82 3.38 -28.89 -1.08
CA LYS A 82 4.71 -29.53 -1.09
C LYS A 82 5.32 -29.72 -2.49
N SER A 83 4.53 -29.66 -3.56
CA SER A 83 4.99 -29.89 -4.95
C SER A 83 5.89 -28.78 -5.48
N PHE A 84 5.78 -27.56 -4.94
CA PHE A 84 6.64 -26.44 -5.29
C PHE A 84 6.72 -25.54 -4.06
N THR A 85 7.69 -25.82 -3.20
CA THR A 85 7.91 -25.05 -1.97
C THR A 85 9.12 -24.16 -2.22
N ILE A 86 8.90 -22.85 -2.32
CA ILE A 86 10.00 -21.90 -2.14
C ILE A 86 10.49 -22.10 -0.71
N SER A 87 11.78 -22.44 -0.56
CA SER A 87 12.37 -22.66 0.76
C SER A 87 12.16 -21.41 1.63
N LEU A 88 12.01 -21.61 2.93
CA LEU A 88 11.89 -20.50 3.87
C LEU A 88 13.05 -19.49 3.71
N ILE A 89 14.25 -20.01 3.42
CA ILE A 89 15.45 -19.21 3.14
C ILE A 89 15.24 -18.31 1.93
N ASN A 90 14.74 -18.82 0.81
CA ASN A 90 14.53 -18.02 -0.39
C ASN A 90 13.44 -16.96 -0.20
N LYS A 91 12.41 -17.25 0.61
CA LYS A 91 11.40 -16.25 0.98
C LYS A 91 12.02 -15.11 1.76
N ILE A 92 12.75 -15.45 2.83
CA ILE A 92 13.47 -14.48 3.66
C ILE A 92 14.41 -13.66 2.77
N LEU A 93 15.15 -14.31 1.88
CA LEU A 93 16.06 -13.62 0.96
C LEU A 93 15.34 -12.62 0.05
N ILE A 94 14.23 -13.00 -0.59
CA ILE A 94 13.45 -12.09 -1.44
C ILE A 94 12.95 -10.88 -0.64
N TYR A 95 12.39 -11.09 0.56
CA TYR A 95 11.92 -9.98 1.40
C TYR A 95 13.05 -9.10 1.89
N SER A 96 14.12 -9.70 2.39
CA SER A 96 15.28 -8.97 2.90
C SER A 96 15.95 -8.16 1.79
N LEU A 97 16.05 -8.70 0.56
CA LEU A 97 16.59 -7.96 -0.57
C LEU A 97 15.71 -6.78 -0.96
N ASN A 98 14.39 -6.96 -1.08
CA ASN A 98 13.48 -5.85 -1.37
C ASN A 98 13.56 -4.76 -0.29
N MET A 99 13.55 -5.13 0.99
CA MET A 99 13.69 -4.17 2.09
C MET A 99 15.05 -3.50 2.13
N LEU A 100 16.12 -4.24 1.85
CA LEU A 100 17.47 -3.68 1.78
C LEU A 100 17.56 -2.65 0.65
N THR A 101 17.04 -2.96 -0.54
CA THR A 101 17.00 -2.00 -1.66
C THR A 101 16.22 -0.73 -1.31
N ILE A 102 15.06 -0.87 -0.67
CA ILE A 102 14.24 0.27 -0.23
C ILE A 102 15.00 1.12 0.80
N THR A 103 15.60 0.48 1.79
CA THR A 103 16.31 1.14 2.88
C THR A 103 17.57 1.86 2.37
N LEU A 104 18.40 1.18 1.58
CA LEU A 104 19.62 1.76 1.01
C LEU A 104 19.31 2.89 0.04
N GLY A 105 18.31 2.73 -0.81
CA GLY A 105 17.89 3.79 -1.73
C GLY A 105 17.33 5.01 -0.98
N SER A 106 16.55 4.80 0.08
CA SER A 106 16.11 5.88 0.95
C SER A 106 17.28 6.60 1.62
N ILE A 107 18.21 5.86 2.23
CA ILE A 107 19.41 6.45 2.85
C ILE A 107 20.16 7.30 1.83
N TYR A 108 20.41 6.77 0.63
CA TYR A 108 21.11 7.49 -0.42
C TYR A 108 20.40 8.81 -0.82
N ILE A 109 19.07 8.79 -0.98
CA ILE A 109 18.29 10.01 -1.30
C ILE A 109 18.51 11.09 -0.25
N PHE A 110 18.46 10.71 1.03
CA PHE A 110 18.52 11.67 2.13
C PHE A 110 19.94 12.09 2.50
N ASP A 111 20.95 11.26 2.23
CA ASP A 111 22.37 11.63 2.42
C ASP A 111 22.92 12.47 1.27
N THR A 112 22.30 12.40 0.10
CA THR A 112 22.59 13.28 -1.05
C THR A 112 21.69 14.53 -1.09
N CYS A 113 20.94 14.81 -0.02
CA CYS A 113 20.18 16.04 0.09
C CYS A 113 21.11 17.25 -0.09
N PRO A 114 20.70 18.24 -0.90
CA PRO A 114 21.51 19.41 -1.17
C PRO A 114 21.65 20.29 0.08
N GLU A 115 22.69 21.13 0.06
CA GLU A 115 22.84 22.24 1.01
C GLU A 115 21.61 23.16 0.88
N GLN A 116 20.92 23.39 1.99
CA GLN A 116 19.54 23.89 1.95
C GLN A 116 19.47 25.36 1.54
N ASP A 117 20.47 26.19 1.86
CA ASP A 117 20.46 27.61 1.48
C ASP A 117 20.52 27.76 -0.04
N LEU A 118 21.45 27.06 -0.71
CA LEU A 118 21.52 27.04 -2.16
C LEU A 118 20.27 26.38 -2.79
N ALA A 119 19.80 25.27 -2.23
CA ALA A 119 18.63 24.57 -2.76
C ALA A 119 17.37 25.44 -2.72
N LEU A 120 17.17 26.20 -1.65
CA LEU A 120 16.04 27.11 -1.51
C LEU A 120 16.10 28.27 -2.50
N GLN A 121 17.29 28.80 -2.80
CA GLN A 121 17.46 29.81 -3.84
C GLN A 121 17.01 29.27 -5.21
N ILE A 122 17.50 28.07 -5.57
CA ILE A 122 17.13 27.40 -6.83
C ILE A 122 15.61 27.15 -6.91
N VAL A 123 15.01 26.63 -5.82
CA VAL A 123 13.56 26.34 -5.79
C VAL A 123 12.72 27.61 -5.93
N ARG A 124 13.15 28.72 -5.32
CA ARG A 124 12.47 30.02 -5.44
C ARG A 124 12.53 30.59 -6.86
N GLU A 125 13.59 30.32 -7.61
CA GLU A 125 13.69 30.70 -9.02
C GLU A 125 12.83 29.81 -9.94
N GLN A 126 12.61 28.56 -9.56
CA GLN A 126 11.83 27.59 -10.35
C GLN A 126 10.32 27.72 -10.18
N LEU A 127 9.85 28.32 -9.08
CA LEU A 127 8.43 28.45 -8.76
C LEU A 127 7.91 29.87 -9.05
N PRO A 128 6.58 30.03 -9.22
CA PRO A 128 5.99 31.36 -9.32
C PRO A 128 6.43 32.28 -8.16
N PRO A 129 6.70 33.56 -8.42
CA PRO A 129 7.11 34.48 -7.38
C PRO A 129 5.98 34.72 -6.35
N ASN A 130 6.36 34.95 -5.10
CA ASN A 130 5.47 35.33 -3.98
C ASN A 130 4.42 34.28 -3.58
N LEU A 131 4.78 33.00 -3.59
CA LEU A 131 3.92 31.96 -3.02
C LEU A 131 3.81 32.16 -1.49
N PRO A 132 2.59 32.35 -0.94
CA PRO A 132 2.42 32.70 0.47
C PRO A 132 3.01 31.64 1.42
N TYR A 133 2.93 30.36 1.02
CA TYR A 133 3.43 29.23 1.79
C TYR A 133 4.96 29.04 1.75
N PHE A 134 5.71 29.84 0.99
CA PHE A 134 7.19 29.82 1.00
C PHE A 134 7.80 30.83 1.97
N HIS A 135 7.02 31.81 2.43
CA HIS A 135 7.50 32.86 3.31
C HIS A 135 7.28 32.55 4.80
N GLU A 136 6.32 31.68 5.11
CA GLU A 136 5.85 31.41 6.48
C GLU A 136 6.47 30.17 7.12
N SER A 137 7.24 29.37 6.39
CA SER A 137 7.72 28.07 6.87
C SER A 137 9.12 27.73 6.36
N GLU A 138 9.90 27.01 7.17
CA GLU A 138 11.19 26.45 6.77
C GLU A 138 10.97 25.30 5.79
N VAL A 139 10.89 25.64 4.50
CA VAL A 139 10.78 24.66 3.42
C VAL A 139 12.06 23.81 3.39
N PHE A 140 11.87 22.49 3.38
CA PHE A 140 12.94 21.52 3.17
C PHE A 140 12.93 21.04 1.73
N VAL A 141 14.10 21.03 1.08
CA VAL A 141 14.27 20.56 -0.29
C VAL A 141 14.93 19.18 -0.28
N VAL A 142 14.21 18.15 -0.76
CA VAL A 142 14.72 16.77 -0.77
C VAL A 142 15.82 16.60 -1.81
N SER A 143 15.63 17.17 -3.00
CA SER A 143 16.58 17.07 -4.10
C SER A 143 16.34 18.19 -5.10
N VAL A 144 17.38 18.65 -5.80
CA VAL A 144 17.26 19.55 -6.96
C VAL A 144 17.34 18.77 -8.27
N ASP A 145 18.12 17.69 -8.31
CA ASP A 145 18.15 16.73 -9.42
C ASP A 145 17.31 15.50 -9.09
N TYR A 146 16.08 15.50 -9.60
CA TYR A 146 15.11 14.43 -9.37
C TYR A 146 15.43 13.13 -10.14
N THR A 147 16.49 13.07 -10.95
CA THR A 147 16.78 11.93 -11.83
C THR A 147 16.92 10.62 -11.06
N PHE A 148 17.68 10.63 -9.97
CA PHE A 148 17.84 9.44 -9.12
C PHE A 148 16.52 9.08 -8.44
N VAL A 149 15.86 10.04 -7.78
CA VAL A 149 14.60 9.82 -7.04
C VAL A 149 13.54 9.22 -7.96
N ARG A 150 13.35 9.79 -9.15
CA ARG A 150 12.43 9.30 -10.17
C ARG A 150 12.78 7.87 -10.61
N SER A 151 14.05 7.63 -10.95
CA SER A 151 14.52 6.32 -11.42
C SER A 151 14.34 5.26 -10.34
N PHE A 152 14.67 5.59 -9.09
CA PHE A 152 14.49 4.72 -7.94
C PHE A 152 13.02 4.34 -7.71
N ILE A 153 12.11 5.33 -7.69
CA ILE A 153 10.66 5.09 -7.57
C ILE A 153 10.19 4.15 -8.69
N CYS A 154 10.57 4.44 -9.95
CA CYS A 154 10.19 3.61 -11.10
C CYS A 154 10.69 2.17 -10.97
N VAL A 155 11.97 1.96 -10.63
CA VAL A 155 12.56 0.62 -10.48
C VAL A 155 11.86 -0.16 -9.36
N VAL A 156 11.61 0.47 -8.20
CA VAL A 156 10.95 -0.19 -7.07
C VAL A 156 9.52 -0.58 -7.43
N VAL A 157 8.73 0.34 -8.00
CA VAL A 157 7.34 0.08 -8.39
C VAL A 157 7.26 -1.02 -9.45
N VAL A 158 8.07 -0.94 -10.51
CA VAL A 158 8.11 -1.97 -11.56
C VAL A 158 8.51 -3.32 -10.99
N SER A 159 9.52 -3.37 -10.12
CA SER A 159 9.98 -4.61 -9.48
C SER A 159 8.89 -5.25 -8.63
N ILE A 160 8.13 -4.46 -7.88
CA ILE A 160 7.03 -4.94 -7.02
C ILE A 160 5.86 -5.44 -7.87
N VAL A 161 5.46 -4.68 -8.89
CA VAL A 161 4.39 -5.08 -9.82
C VAL A 161 4.77 -6.37 -10.56
N ALA A 162 6.02 -6.50 -11.01
CA ALA A 162 6.51 -7.70 -11.66
C ALA A 162 6.45 -8.91 -10.71
N GLN A 163 6.97 -8.79 -9.48
CA GLN A 163 6.93 -9.87 -8.48
C GLN A 163 5.49 -10.29 -8.15
N CYS A 164 4.59 -9.34 -7.89
CA CYS A 164 3.18 -9.61 -7.65
C CYS A 164 2.52 -10.32 -8.84
N SER A 165 2.82 -9.88 -10.06
CA SER A 165 2.28 -10.48 -11.30
C SER A 165 2.78 -11.90 -11.52
N ILE A 166 4.06 -12.16 -11.26
CA ILE A 166 4.67 -13.49 -11.32
C ILE A 166 3.97 -14.43 -10.33
N PHE A 167 3.91 -14.06 -9.04
CA PHE A 167 3.28 -14.89 -8.03
C PHE A 167 1.77 -15.05 -8.26
N GLY A 168 1.09 -14.02 -8.75
CA GLY A 168 -0.33 -14.09 -9.11
C GLY A 168 -0.59 -15.06 -10.25
N THR A 169 0.22 -14.99 -11.32
CA THR A 169 0.13 -15.90 -12.46
C THR A 169 0.44 -17.33 -12.06
N LEU A 170 1.52 -17.54 -11.30
CA LEU A 170 1.87 -18.86 -10.77
C LEU A 170 0.77 -19.44 -9.86
N THR A 171 0.11 -18.59 -9.07
CA THR A 171 -1.03 -18.98 -8.24
C THR A 171 -2.17 -19.51 -9.10
N LEU A 172 -2.61 -18.76 -10.11
CA LEU A 172 -3.66 -19.18 -11.03
C LEU A 172 -3.31 -20.50 -11.72
N SER A 173 -2.10 -20.58 -12.28
CA SER A 173 -1.61 -21.80 -12.94
C SER A 173 -1.69 -23.03 -12.03
N LYS A 174 -1.31 -22.90 -10.76
CA LYS A 174 -1.42 -24.01 -9.79
C LYS A 174 -2.86 -24.35 -9.41
N ILE A 175 -3.78 -23.38 -9.33
CA ILE A 175 -5.20 -23.68 -9.07
C ILE A 175 -5.79 -24.56 -10.18
N TYR A 176 -5.46 -24.27 -11.44
CA TYR A 176 -5.97 -25.03 -12.59
C TYR A 176 -5.25 -26.37 -12.81
N ALA A 177 -3.92 -26.42 -12.62
CA ALA A 177 -3.13 -27.64 -12.85
C ALA A 177 -3.25 -28.69 -11.73
N ARG A 178 -3.72 -28.33 -10.54
CA ARG A 178 -3.75 -29.24 -9.39
C ARG A 178 -4.75 -30.39 -9.60
N LYS A 179 -4.21 -31.59 -9.82
CA LYS A 179 -4.93 -32.87 -9.86
C LYS A 179 -5.49 -33.22 -8.47
N GLY A 180 -6.64 -33.88 -8.43
CA GLY A 180 -7.33 -34.28 -7.18
C GLY A 180 -8.11 -33.17 -6.47
N MET A 181 -8.13 -31.93 -6.99
CA MET A 181 -9.01 -30.87 -6.49
C MET A 181 -10.38 -30.95 -7.17
N SER A 182 -11.46 -30.99 -6.39
CA SER A 182 -12.83 -30.96 -6.94
C SER A 182 -13.13 -29.62 -7.63
N ASN A 183 -14.06 -29.64 -8.59
CA ASN A 183 -14.50 -28.43 -9.30
C ASN A 183 -15.04 -27.35 -8.35
N ARG A 184 -15.71 -27.76 -7.27
CA ARG A 184 -16.21 -26.86 -6.23
C ARG A 184 -15.07 -26.14 -5.50
N THR A 185 -14.06 -26.89 -5.06
CA THR A 185 -12.90 -26.31 -4.36
C THR A 185 -12.09 -25.42 -5.29
N ARG A 186 -11.93 -25.79 -6.57
CA ARG A 186 -11.23 -24.97 -7.56
C ARG A 186 -11.92 -23.62 -7.77
N ARG A 187 -13.24 -23.62 -7.97
CA ARG A 187 -14.04 -22.39 -8.08
C ARG A 187 -13.89 -21.51 -6.84
N MET A 188 -13.90 -22.12 -5.65
CA MET A 188 -13.69 -21.39 -4.39
C MET A 188 -12.30 -20.76 -4.30
N GLN A 189 -11.23 -21.48 -4.67
CA GLN A 189 -9.86 -20.95 -4.64
C GLN A 189 -9.67 -19.79 -5.63
N ASN A 190 -10.19 -19.94 -6.86
CA ASN A 190 -10.18 -18.86 -7.86
C ASN A 190 -10.96 -17.64 -7.36
N HIS A 191 -12.15 -17.85 -6.81
CA HIS A 191 -12.95 -16.76 -6.26
C HIS A 191 -12.20 -16.03 -5.13
N LEU A 192 -11.64 -16.76 -4.16
CA LEU A 192 -10.86 -16.16 -3.07
C LEU A 192 -9.60 -15.43 -3.54
N PHE A 193 -9.00 -15.86 -4.65
CA PHE A 193 -7.84 -15.18 -5.24
C PHE A 193 -8.26 -13.90 -5.97
N MET A 194 -9.34 -13.95 -6.76
CA MET A 194 -9.89 -12.76 -7.41
C MET A 194 -10.30 -11.69 -6.39
N LEU A 195 -10.97 -12.08 -5.28
CA LEU A 195 -11.30 -11.16 -4.21
C LEU A 195 -10.06 -10.50 -3.60
N LEU A 196 -8.98 -11.27 -3.41
CA LEU A 196 -7.70 -10.73 -2.91
C LEU A 196 -7.10 -9.70 -3.89
N CYS A 197 -7.08 -10.00 -5.19
CA CYS A 197 -6.60 -9.06 -6.21
C CYS A 197 -7.41 -7.76 -6.21
N ILE A 198 -8.73 -7.84 -6.15
CA ILE A 198 -9.60 -6.66 -6.11
C ILE A 198 -9.38 -5.86 -4.82
N GLN A 199 -9.29 -6.54 -3.67
CA GLN A 199 -9.05 -5.91 -2.38
C GLN A 199 -7.74 -5.11 -2.36
N LEU A 200 -6.67 -5.65 -2.96
CA LEU A 200 -5.36 -4.99 -3.01
C LEU A 200 -5.28 -3.92 -4.09
N ALA A 201 -5.99 -4.08 -5.21
CA ALA A 201 -5.99 -3.11 -6.30
C ALA A 201 -6.57 -1.76 -5.88
N ILE A 202 -7.66 -1.74 -5.10
CA ILE A 202 -8.32 -0.49 -4.67
C ILE A 202 -7.37 0.46 -3.91
N PRO A 203 -6.75 0.06 -2.77
CA PRO A 203 -5.81 0.93 -2.07
C PRO A 203 -4.52 1.16 -2.87
N PHE A 204 -4.09 0.20 -3.71
CA PHE A 204 -2.94 0.41 -4.58
C PHE A 204 -3.19 1.53 -5.60
N CYS A 205 -4.38 1.60 -6.20
CA CYS A 205 -4.74 2.71 -7.10
C CYS A 205 -4.74 4.06 -6.37
N ALA A 206 -5.23 4.10 -5.13
CA ALA A 206 -5.21 5.31 -4.31
C ALA A 206 -3.78 5.81 -3.99
N LEU A 207 -2.80 4.91 -3.97
CA LEU A 207 -1.37 5.23 -3.83
C LEU A 207 -0.68 5.53 -5.17
N ALA A 208 -1.00 4.76 -6.21
CA ALA A 208 -0.34 4.84 -7.52
C ALA A 208 -0.73 6.11 -8.29
N LEU A 209 -1.97 6.60 -8.14
CA LEU A 209 -2.42 7.83 -8.80
C LEU A 209 -1.62 9.07 -8.34
N PRO A 210 -1.50 9.36 -7.03
CA PRO A 210 -0.57 10.38 -6.53
C PRO A 210 0.88 10.16 -6.99
N GLY A 211 1.40 8.93 -6.96
CA GLY A 211 2.76 8.64 -7.43
C GLY A 211 2.97 8.96 -8.92
N ALA A 212 2.00 8.64 -9.77
CA ALA A 212 2.01 9.00 -11.19
C ALA A 212 1.95 10.53 -11.39
N TYR A 213 1.17 11.23 -10.55
CA TYR A 213 1.12 12.70 -10.55
C TYR A 213 2.47 13.32 -10.15
N VAL A 214 3.19 12.76 -9.16
CA VAL A 214 4.57 13.19 -8.84
C VAL A 214 5.47 13.07 -10.06
N ILE A 215 5.49 11.90 -10.73
CA ILE A 215 6.31 11.70 -11.92
C ILE A 215 5.93 12.69 -13.03
N TYR A 216 4.64 12.90 -13.27
CA TYR A 216 4.13 13.83 -14.27
C TYR A 216 4.60 15.26 -13.99
N THR A 217 4.43 15.76 -12.75
CA THR A 217 4.86 17.12 -12.38
C THR A 217 6.37 17.28 -12.50
N CYS A 218 7.17 16.29 -12.08
CA CYS A 218 8.64 16.36 -12.22
C CYS A 218 9.12 16.32 -13.67
N VAL A 219 8.37 15.71 -14.61
CA VAL A 219 8.73 15.67 -16.04
C VAL A 219 8.29 16.94 -16.77
N THR A 220 7.10 17.44 -16.46
CA THR A 220 6.50 18.59 -17.16
C THR A 220 6.80 19.92 -16.49
N PHE A 221 7.39 19.91 -15.30
CA PHE A 221 7.53 21.07 -14.41
C PHE A 221 6.19 21.78 -14.12
N TYR A 222 5.08 21.03 -14.16
CA TYR A 222 3.76 21.55 -13.85
C TYR A 222 3.58 21.75 -12.34
N HIS A 223 3.22 22.97 -11.92
CA HIS A 223 2.91 23.31 -10.52
C HIS A 223 1.42 23.63 -10.35
N ASN A 224 0.76 22.96 -9.39
CA ASN A 224 -0.58 23.31 -8.92
C ASN A 224 -0.77 22.84 -7.48
N GLN A 225 -0.82 23.78 -6.53
CA GLN A 225 -0.91 23.43 -5.12
C GLN A 225 -2.23 22.74 -4.73
N ALA A 226 -3.34 23.05 -5.40
CA ALA A 226 -4.61 22.36 -5.15
C ALA A 226 -4.51 20.87 -5.51
N PHE A 227 -3.88 20.55 -6.65
CA PHE A 227 -3.63 19.16 -7.04
C PHE A 227 -2.59 18.47 -6.15
N ASN A 228 -1.56 19.18 -5.70
CA ASN A 228 -0.61 18.65 -4.72
C ASN A 228 -1.32 18.26 -3.42
N ASN A 229 -2.20 19.12 -2.90
CA ASN A 229 -2.98 18.85 -1.70
C ASN A 229 -3.95 17.67 -1.92
N ILE A 230 -4.62 17.57 -3.07
CA ILE A 230 -5.46 16.42 -3.43
C ILE A 230 -4.65 15.12 -3.47
N ALA A 231 -3.42 15.16 -4.00
CA ALA A 231 -2.54 13.99 -4.04
C ALA A 231 -2.18 13.50 -2.62
N VAL A 232 -1.89 14.41 -1.69
CA VAL A 232 -1.64 14.08 -0.27
C VAL A 232 -2.89 13.53 0.41
N ILE A 233 -4.07 14.09 0.13
CA ILE A 233 -5.35 13.59 0.64
C ILE A 233 -5.62 12.17 0.14
N LEU A 234 -5.41 11.90 -1.16
CA LEU A 234 -5.56 10.56 -1.73
C LEU A 234 -4.61 9.54 -1.09
N HIS A 235 -3.36 9.92 -0.86
CA HIS A 235 -2.40 9.10 -0.10
C HIS A 235 -2.93 8.81 1.32
N SER A 236 -3.49 9.81 2.00
CA SER A 236 -4.01 9.68 3.37
C SER A 236 -5.29 8.83 3.44
N LEU A 237 -6.10 8.80 2.38
CA LEU A 237 -7.34 8.02 2.32
C LEU A 237 -7.11 6.53 2.00
N HIS A 238 -5.91 6.14 1.56
CA HIS A 238 -5.65 4.77 1.13
C HIS A 238 -5.91 3.71 2.22
N GLY A 239 -5.59 4.02 3.49
CA GLY A 239 -5.81 3.13 4.63
C GLY A 239 -7.30 2.87 4.89
N ILE A 240 -8.12 3.92 4.86
CA ILE A 240 -9.58 3.82 4.95
C ILE A 240 -10.13 3.00 3.78
N LEU A 241 -9.66 3.26 2.56
CA LEU A 241 -10.07 2.50 1.37
C LEU A 241 -9.68 1.01 1.48
N SER A 242 -8.51 0.71 2.04
CA SER A 242 -8.07 -0.67 2.32
C SER A 242 -8.96 -1.38 3.35
N ALA A 243 -9.32 -0.68 4.43
CA ALA A 243 -10.21 -1.23 5.45
C ALA A 243 -11.63 -1.48 4.92
N ILE A 244 -12.19 -0.51 4.19
CA ILE A 244 -13.52 -0.63 3.58
C ILE A 244 -13.52 -1.76 2.55
N SER A 245 -12.51 -1.83 1.68
CA SER A 245 -12.43 -2.88 0.66
C SER A 245 -12.36 -4.26 1.30
N MET A 246 -11.57 -4.45 2.36
CA MET A 246 -11.49 -5.70 3.09
C MET A 246 -12.86 -6.13 3.64
N ILE A 247 -13.58 -5.22 4.31
CA ILE A 247 -14.90 -5.49 4.87
C ILE A 247 -15.88 -5.81 3.75
N VAL A 248 -16.02 -4.94 2.75
CA VAL A 248 -17.03 -5.07 1.69
C VAL A 248 -16.82 -6.31 0.84
N ILE A 249 -15.58 -6.68 0.53
CA ILE A 249 -15.27 -7.78 -0.39
C ILE A 249 -15.37 -9.14 0.32
N HIS A 250 -14.89 -9.24 1.56
CA HIS A 250 -14.76 -10.54 2.23
C HIS A 250 -15.93 -10.88 3.16
N SER A 251 -16.72 -11.88 2.76
CA SER A 251 -17.88 -12.38 3.52
C SER A 251 -17.61 -12.66 5.01
N PRO A 252 -16.47 -13.27 5.42
CA PRO A 252 -16.17 -13.48 6.84
C PRO A 252 -16.09 -12.18 7.64
N TYR A 253 -15.50 -11.12 7.08
CA TYR A 253 -15.37 -9.82 7.75
C TYR A 253 -16.73 -9.12 7.85
N ARG A 254 -17.56 -9.14 6.80
CA ARG A 254 -18.94 -8.62 6.87
C ARG A 254 -19.74 -9.31 7.97
N LYS A 255 -19.70 -10.64 8.03
CA LYS A 255 -20.43 -11.42 9.03
C LYS A 255 -19.95 -11.10 10.45
N ALA A 256 -18.65 -10.99 10.65
CA ALA A 256 -18.08 -10.62 11.95
C ALA A 256 -18.50 -9.22 12.39
N LEU A 257 -18.49 -8.24 11.47
CA LEU A 257 -18.96 -6.87 11.74
C LEU A 257 -20.45 -6.84 12.10
N ILE A 258 -21.30 -7.46 11.28
CA ILE A 258 -22.75 -7.55 11.50
C ILE A 258 -23.08 -8.21 12.85
N SER A 259 -22.39 -9.30 13.18
CA SER A 259 -22.54 -10.01 14.46
C SER A 259 -22.15 -9.12 15.64
N LYS A 260 -21.02 -8.41 15.57
CA LYS A 260 -20.59 -7.47 16.61
C LYS A 260 -21.51 -6.26 16.77
N LEU A 261 -22.12 -5.80 15.69
CA LEU A 261 -23.09 -4.70 15.70
C LEU A 261 -24.49 -5.14 16.14
N GLY A 262 -24.71 -6.42 16.44
CA GLY A 262 -26.02 -6.93 16.86
C GLY A 262 -27.09 -6.92 15.77
N ILE A 263 -26.70 -6.71 14.50
CA ILE A 263 -27.61 -6.71 13.34
C ILE A 263 -27.81 -8.15 12.85
N GLU A 264 -28.04 -9.11 13.75
CA GLU A 264 -28.43 -10.43 13.31
C GLU A 264 -29.88 -10.39 12.80
N LYS A 265 -30.06 -10.70 11.51
CA LYS A 265 -31.39 -11.03 11.01
C LYS A 265 -31.91 -12.20 11.85
N LYS A 266 -32.98 -11.98 12.63
CA LYS A 266 -33.79 -13.07 13.21
C LYS A 266 -33.96 -14.12 12.12
N LYS A 267 -33.40 -15.31 12.31
CA LYS A 267 -33.67 -16.45 11.43
C LYS A 267 -35.18 -16.61 11.40
N ILE A 268 -35.80 -16.35 10.25
CA ILE A 268 -37.19 -16.74 10.01
C ILE A 268 -37.19 -18.25 10.16
N LYS A 269 -37.79 -18.77 11.23
CA LYS A 269 -38.09 -20.19 11.38
C LYS A 269 -39.07 -20.51 10.25
N VAL A 270 -38.58 -21.15 9.19
CA VAL A 270 -39.48 -21.79 8.22
C VAL A 270 -40.14 -22.93 8.99
N PRO A 271 -41.49 -22.96 9.10
CA PRO A 271 -42.18 -24.06 9.76
C PRO A 271 -41.78 -25.37 9.08
N GLU A 272 -41.39 -26.38 9.86
CA GLU A 272 -41.32 -27.74 9.36
C GLU A 272 -42.71 -28.13 8.86
N ILE A 273 -42.82 -28.35 7.54
CA ILE A 273 -44.00 -28.97 6.97
C ILE A 273 -43.97 -30.41 7.46
N VAL A 274 -44.80 -30.70 8.47
CA VAL A 274 -45.06 -32.06 8.94
C VAL A 274 -45.71 -32.82 7.78
N SER A 275 -44.91 -33.62 7.06
CA SER A 275 -45.44 -34.59 6.11
C SER A 275 -46.07 -35.72 6.91
N ASN A 276 -47.39 -35.70 7.06
CA ASN A 276 -48.14 -36.82 7.59
C ASN A 276 -47.97 -38.03 6.65
N PRO A 277 -47.58 -39.21 7.14
CA PRO A 277 -47.55 -40.42 6.32
C PRO A 277 -48.98 -40.83 5.99
N ILE A 278 -49.30 -40.89 4.71
CA ILE A 278 -50.55 -41.46 4.19
C ILE A 278 -50.54 -42.95 4.55
N ARG A 279 -51.43 -43.36 5.47
CA ARG A 279 -51.76 -44.77 5.70
C ARG A 279 -52.60 -45.24 4.50
N THR A 280 -52.00 -46.07 3.65
CA THR A 280 -52.76 -46.93 2.72
C THR A 280 -53.25 -48.15 3.48
N PHE A 281 -54.57 -48.32 3.50
CA PHE A 281 -55.25 -49.58 3.84
C PHE A 281 -55.13 -50.56 2.67
#